data_AF-A0A924TF18-F1
#
_entry.id   AF-A0A924TF18-F1
#
_cell.length_a   1.000
_cell.length_b   1.000
_cell.length_c   1.000
_cell.angle_alpha   90.00
_cell.angle_beta   90.00
_cell.angle_gamma   90.00
#
_symmetry.space_group_name_H-M   'P 1'
#
loop_
_entity.id
_entity.type
_entity.pdbx_description
1 polymer ?
#
loop_
_entity_poly.entity_id
_entity_poly.type
_entity_poly.pdbx_seq_one_letter_code
_entity_poly.pdbx_strand_id
1 'polypeptide(L)' 'MIFLLIGIAGLLMKYLEVAPVAAWSWWIVMSPFALTVAWWTWADKSGYSKRVEVARMD' A
#
# COMPACT_ATOMS: atom_id res chain seq x y z
N MET A 1 -1.95 7.12 -0.98
CA MET A 1 -0.80 6.25 -0.64
C MET A 1 -0.26 5.63 -1.92
N ILE A 2 0.84 6.14 -2.46
CA ILE A 2 1.36 5.74 -3.78
C ILE A 2 1.70 4.24 -3.85
N PHE A 3 2.00 3.61 -2.71
CA PHE A 3 2.26 2.17 -2.58
C PHE A 3 1.10 1.27 -3.04
N LEU A 4 -0.16 1.68 -2.81
CA LEU A 4 -1.33 0.92 -3.27
C LEU A 4 -1.43 0.95 -4.79
N LEU A 5 -1.25 2.13 -5.40
CA LEU A 5 -1.28 2.30 -6.86
C LEU A 5 -0.13 1.53 -7.53
N ILE A 6 1.07 1.55 -6.94
CA ILE A 6 2.22 0.77 -7.42
C ILE A 6 1.95 -0.74 -7.31
N GLY A 7 1.35 -1.20 -6.21
CA GLY A 7 0.96 -2.60 -6.04
C GLY A 7 -0.05 -3.05 -7.10
N ILE A 8 -1.08 -2.24 -7.36
CA ILE A 8 -2.09 -2.52 -8.39
C ILE A 8 -1.45 -2.53 -9.79
N ALA A 9 -0.58 -1.57 -10.11
CA ALA A 9 0.13 -1.55 -11.39
C ALA A 9 1.03 -2.77 -11.58
N GLY A 10 1.75 -3.20 -10.53
CA GLY A 10 2.57 -4.41 -10.56
C GLY A 10 1.75 -5.69 -10.74
N LEU A 11 0.57 -5.76 -10.11
CA LEU A 11 -0.38 -6.88 -10.29
C LEU A 11 -0.91 -6.93 -11.72
N LEU A 12 -1.24 -5.77 -12.30
CA LEU A 12 -1.70 -5.64 -13.69
C LEU A 12 -0.62 -6.09 -14.69
N MET A 13 0.64 -5.69 -14.48
CA MET A 13 1.77 -6.15 -15.29
C MET A 13 2.01 -7.66 -15.16
N LYS A 14 1.83 -8.23 -13.97
CA LYS A 14 1.92 -9.68 -13.73
C LYS A 14 0.80 -10.45 -14.45
N TYR A 15 -0.42 -9.93 -14.40
CA TYR A 15 -1.59 -10.52 -15.06
C TYR A 15 -1.50 -10.45 -16.60
N LEU A 16 -0.93 -9.37 -17.13
CA LEU A 16 -0.66 -9.19 -18.55
C LEU A 16 0.63 -9.91 -19.04
N GLU A 17 1.24 -10.74 -18.19
CA GLU A 17 2.49 -11.47 -18.46
C GLU A 17 3.62 -10.58 -19.04
N VAL A 18 3.73 -9.34 -18.55
CA VAL A 18 4.81 -8.44 -18.96
C VAL A 18 6.14 -9.03 -18.51
N ALA A 19 6.94 -9.49 -19.48
CA ALA A 19 8.16 -10.30 -19.30
C ALA A 19 9.02 -9.96 -18.06
N PRO A 20 9.36 -8.69 -17.74
CA PRO A 20 10.15 -8.36 -16.55
C PRO A 20 9.46 -8.69 -15.21
N VAL A 21 8.14 -8.64 -15.12
CA VAL A 21 7.36 -8.89 -13.87
C VAL A 21 6.77 -10.30 -13.86
N ALA A 22 6.54 -10.89 -15.04
CA ALA A 22 5.99 -12.22 -15.23
C ALA A 22 6.84 -13.33 -14.60
N ALA A 23 8.17 -13.18 -14.58
CA ALA A 23 9.07 -14.17 -13.98
C ALA A 23 9.20 -14.05 -12.45
N TRP A 24 8.68 -12.98 -11.83
CA TRP A 24 8.88 -12.75 -10.40
C TRP A 24 8.02 -13.65 -9.53
N SER A 25 8.50 -13.93 -8.32
CA SER A 25 7.72 -14.65 -7.32
C SER A 25 6.48 -13.85 -6.91
N TRP A 26 5.35 -14.54 -6.70
CA TRP A 26 4.10 -13.94 -6.20
C TRP A 26 4.30 -13.21 -4.86
N TRP A 27 5.22 -13.69 -4.02
CA TRP A 27 5.60 -13.01 -2.77
C TRP A 27 6.14 -11.60 -2.98
N ILE A 28 6.90 -11.37 -4.06
CA ILE A 28 7.43 -10.05 -4.40
C ILE A 28 6.28 -9.15 -4.88
N VAL A 29 5.41 -9.66 -5.74
CA VAL A 29 4.23 -8.92 -6.26
C VAL A 29 3.26 -8.53 -5.13
N MET A 30 3.13 -9.36 -4.09
CA MET A 30 2.25 -9.11 -2.95
C MET A 30 2.90 -8.27 -1.84
N SER A 31 4.23 -8.18 -1.79
CA SER A 31 4.96 -7.41 -0.76
C SER A 31 4.54 -5.93 -0.61
N PRO A 32 4.21 -5.17 -1.68
CA PRO A 32 3.79 -3.77 -1.55
C PRO A 32 2.43 -3.64 -0.87
N PHE A 33 1.55 -4.64 -1.05
CA PHE A 33 0.24 -4.68 -0.39
C PHE A 33 0.39 -4.95 1.11
N ALA A 34 1.25 -5.90 1.49
CA ALA A 34 1.58 -6.15 2.89
C ALA A 34 2.17 -4.91 3.57
N LEU A 35 3.10 -4.21 2.90
CA LEU A 35 3.64 -2.93 3.34
C LEU A 35 2.57 -1.84 3.47
N THR A 36 1.60 -1.80 2.56
CA THR A 36 0.49 -0.84 2.61
C THR A 36 -0.37 -1.08 3.85
N VAL A 37 -0.73 -2.33 4.15
CA VAL A 37 -1.50 -2.67 5.36
C VAL A 37 -0.68 -2.41 6.63
N ALA A 38 0.61 -2.77 6.63
CA ALA A 38 1.50 -2.50 7.76
C ALA A 38 1.63 -0.99 8.05
N TRP A 39 1.82 -0.17 7.02
CA TRP A 39 1.87 1.29 7.17
C TRP A 39 0.52 1.85 7.64
N TRP A 40 -0.59 1.37 7.06
CA TRP A 40 -1.91 1.85 7.43
C TRP A 40 -2.25 1.52 8.89
N THR A 41 -2.00 0.29 9.34
CA THR A 41 -2.22 -0.12 10.74
C THR A 41 -1.34 0.65 11.73
N TRP A 42 -0.11 1.02 11.34
CA TRP A 42 0.75 1.89 12.15
C TRP A 42 0.28 3.35 12.17
N ALA A 43 -0.11 3.89 11.01
CA ALA A 43 -0.60 5.26 10.89
C ALA A 43 -1.92 5.46 11.64
N ASP A 44 -2.81 4.46 11.58
CA ASP A 44 -4.10 4.46 12.27
C ASP A 44 -3.91 4.39 13.79
N LYS A 45 -2.97 3.55 14.27
CA LYS A 45 -2.57 3.52 15.69
C LYS A 45 -1.83 4.77 16.16
N SER A 46 -1.10 5.45 15.27
CA SER A 46 -0.34 6.67 15.59
C SER A 46 -1.23 7.87 15.91
N GLY A 47 -2.56 7.77 15.74
CA GLY A 47 -3.50 8.71 16.35
C GLY A 47 -3.44 10.14 15.80
N TYR A 48 -2.92 10.34 14.58
CA TYR A 48 -2.85 11.66 13.95
C TYR A 48 -4.25 12.27 13.73
N SER A 49 -5.27 11.43 13.55
CA SER A 49 -6.66 11.84 13.38
C SER A 49 -7.26 12.48 14.64
N LYS A 50 -6.87 12.02 15.85
CA LYS A 50 -7.43 12.54 17.11
C LYS A 50 -6.98 13.96 17.43
N ARG A 51 -5.79 14.39 17.00
CA ARG A 51 -5.31 15.77 17.25
C ARG A 51 -5.88 16.77 16.25
N VAL A 52 -6.15 16.34 15.01
CA VAL A 52 -6.74 17.20 13.97
C VAL A 52 -8.24 17.42 14.22
N GLU A 53 -8.97 16.43 14.74
CA GLU A 53 -10.38 16.61 15.13
C GLU A 53 -10.56 17.57 16.31
N VAL A 54 -9.69 17.49 17.33
CA VAL A 54 -9.75 18.40 18.48
C VAL A 54 -9.40 19.84 18.09
N ALA A 55 -8.43 20.04 17.19
CA ALA A 55 -8.08 21.38 16.69
C ALA A 55 -9.12 22.00 15.73
N ARG A 56 -10.13 21.25 15.30
CA ARG A 56 -11.22 21.75 14.44
C ARG A 56 -12.47 22.15 15.25
N MET A 57 -12.46 21.87 16.55
CA MET A 57 -13.54 22.18 17.49
C MET A 57 -13.27 23.44 18.33
N ASP A 58 -12.07 24.01 18.26
CA ASP A 58 -11.70 25.36 18.75
C ASP A 58 -11.64 26.36 17.57
#